data_AF-A0A7C1SFA2-F1
#
_entry.id   AF-A0A7C1SFA2-F1
#
_cell.length_a   1.000
_cell.length_b   1.000
_cell.length_c   1.000
_cell.angle_alpha   90.00
_cell.angle_beta   90.00
_cell.angle_gamma   90.00
#
_symmetry.space_group_name_H-M   'P 1'
#
loop_
_entity.id
_entity.type
_entity.pdbx_description
1 polymer ?
#
loop_
_entity_poly.entity_id
_entity_poly.type
_entity_poly.pdbx_seq_one_letter_code
_entity_poly.pdbx_strand_id
1 'polypeptide(L)'
;MLELEGFSIPNSMQGKSMIPILNNPEEKINDSILIEMDDDHNDEKTRTLITDDWRITIFRNYGELYNLKDDPDEMNNLWDNISFMEVKEELIFKLLRKCINNQQKPIIRDCGY
;
A
#
# COMPACT_ATOMS: atom_id res chain seq x y z
N MET A 1 -17.52 2.40 -9.15
CA MET A 1 -18.43 2.44 -10.32
C MET A 1 -19.39 1.25 -10.29
N LEU A 2 -18.90 0.01 -10.18
CA LEU A 2 -19.75 -1.19 -10.05
C LEU A 2 -20.85 -1.08 -8.96
N GLU A 3 -20.47 -0.72 -7.73
CA GLU A 3 -21.46 -0.62 -6.64
C GLU A 3 -22.45 0.54 -6.83
N LEU A 4 -22.02 1.67 -7.42
CA LEU A 4 -22.91 2.79 -7.74
C LEU A 4 -23.98 2.39 -8.76
N GLU A 5 -23.63 1.46 -9.66
CA GLU A 5 -24.53 0.92 -10.68
C GLU A 5 -25.33 -0.29 -10.18
N GLY A 6 -25.16 -0.69 -8.91
CA GLY A 6 -25.87 -1.81 -8.29
C GLY A 6 -25.29 -3.20 -8.59
N PHE A 7 -24.09 -3.29 -9.15
CA PHE A 7 -23.40 -4.56 -9.39
C PHE A 7 -22.64 -5.03 -8.14
N SER A 8 -22.51 -6.35 -7.98
CA SER A 8 -21.67 -6.95 -6.94
C SER A 8 -20.18 -6.75 -7.24
N ILE A 9 -19.39 -6.44 -6.21
CA ILE A 9 -17.94 -6.29 -6.33
C ILE A 9 -17.29 -7.68 -6.32
N PRO A 10 -16.51 -8.06 -7.34
CA PRO A 10 -15.82 -9.35 -7.35
C PRO A 10 -14.83 -9.48 -6.18
N ASN A 11 -14.74 -10.67 -5.60
CA ASN A 11 -13.76 -10.96 -4.53
C ASN A 11 -12.29 -10.87 -4.99
N SER A 12 -12.04 -10.80 -6.30
CA SER A 12 -10.73 -10.57 -6.89
C SER A 12 -10.34 -9.10 -6.94
N MET A 13 -11.29 -8.18 -6.75
CA MET A 13 -11.01 -6.75 -6.79
C MET A 13 -10.34 -6.31 -5.49
N GLN A 14 -9.16 -5.70 -5.62
CA GLN A 14 -8.40 -5.17 -4.48
C GLN A 14 -8.87 -3.78 -4.06
N GLY A 15 -9.40 -3.00 -5.01
CA GLY A 15 -9.93 -1.67 -4.77
C GLY A 15 -11.18 -1.73 -3.89
N LYS A 16 -11.22 -0.89 -2.85
CA LYS A 16 -12.41 -0.69 -2.03
C LYS A 16 -13.33 0.36 -2.65
N SER A 17 -14.61 0.26 -2.34
CA SER A 17 -15.57 1.28 -2.77
C SER A 17 -15.32 2.63 -2.13
N MET A 18 -15.57 3.69 -2.89
CA MET A 18 -15.53 5.08 -2.40
C MET A 18 -16.91 5.59 -1.94
N ILE A 19 -17.99 4.81 -2.10
CA ILE A 19 -19.34 5.21 -1.65
C ILE A 19 -19.38 5.62 -0.18
N PRO A 20 -18.70 4.92 0.76
CA PRO A 20 -18.70 5.34 2.16
C PRO A 20 -18.18 6.78 2.36
N ILE A 21 -17.13 7.17 1.62
CA ILE A 21 -16.55 8.53 1.66
C ILE A 21 -17.53 9.57 1.09
N LEU A 22 -18.25 9.23 0.02
CA LEU A 22 -19.24 10.14 -0.57
C LEU A 22 -20.39 10.44 0.40
N ASN A 23 -20.75 9.50 1.27
CA ASN A 23 -21.79 9.67 2.28
C ASN A 23 -21.24 10.33 3.56
N ASN A 24 -20.00 10.03 3.93
CA ASN A 24 -19.31 10.60 5.09
C ASN A 24 -17.85 10.89 4.71
N PRO A 25 -17.47 12.16 4.48
CA PRO A 25 -16.10 12.52 4.10
C PRO A 25 -15.02 12.10 5.11
N GLU A 26 -15.39 11.89 6.38
CA GLU A 26 -14.48 11.45 7.44
C GLU A 26 -14.27 9.92 7.46
N GLU A 27 -14.95 9.17 6.60
CA GLU A 27 -14.85 7.72 6.56
C GLU A 27 -13.50 7.27 6.01
N LYS A 28 -12.78 6.45 6.78
CA LYS A 28 -11.50 5.89 6.36
C LYS A 28 -11.66 4.50 5.76
N ILE A 29 -11.49 4.39 4.44
CA ILE A 29 -11.62 3.10 3.75
C ILE A 29 -10.34 2.25 3.82
N ASN A 30 -9.15 2.84 3.99
CA ASN A 30 -7.87 2.12 3.97
C ASN A 30 -6.99 2.58 5.13
N ASP A 31 -6.49 1.64 5.95
CA ASP A 31 -5.53 1.93 7.03
C ASP A 31 -4.12 2.26 6.53
N SER A 32 -3.80 1.81 5.31
CA SER A 32 -2.56 2.11 4.62
C SER A 32 -2.68 1.85 3.12
N ILE A 33 -1.86 2.54 2.34
CA ILE A 33 -1.76 2.42 0.89
C ILE A 33 -0.47 1.67 0.54
N LEU A 34 -0.56 0.70 -0.37
CA LEU A 34 0.58 0.01 -0.96
C LEU A 34 0.72 0.52 -2.39
N ILE A 35 1.93 0.92 -2.76
CA ILE A 35 2.30 1.29 -4.12
C ILE A 35 3.39 0.33 -4.56
N GLU A 36 3.20 -0.24 -5.75
CA GLU A 36 4.15 -1.15 -6.38
C GLU A 36 4.61 -0.52 -7.69
N MET A 37 5.92 -0.40 -7.87
CA MET A 37 6.53 -0.02 -9.14
C MET A 37 7.49 -1.15 -9.53
N ASP A 38 7.23 -1.73 -10.69
CA ASP A 38 8.13 -2.68 -11.35
C ASP A 38 8.57 -2.01 -12.66
N ASP A 39 9.78 -1.47 -12.67
CA ASP A 39 10.39 -0.82 -13.82
C ASP A 39 11.29 -1.83 -14.58
N ASP A 40 10.75 -2.37 -15.67
CA ASP A 40 11.45 -3.32 -16.53
C ASP A 40 12.66 -2.71 -17.25
N HIS A 41 12.69 -1.39 -17.46
CA HIS A 41 13.79 -0.73 -18.16
C HIS A 41 15.05 -0.65 -17.29
N ASN A 42 14.85 -0.32 -16.01
CA ASN A 42 15.94 -0.15 -15.04
C ASN A 42 16.17 -1.39 -14.16
N ASP A 43 15.41 -2.48 -14.36
CA ASP A 43 15.35 -3.66 -13.48
C ASP A 43 15.16 -3.28 -11.99
N GLU A 44 14.35 -2.25 -11.74
CA GLU A 44 14.10 -1.73 -10.41
C GLU A 44 12.69 -2.08 -9.96
N LYS A 45 12.59 -2.71 -8.79
CA LYS A 45 11.32 -3.00 -8.14
C LYS A 45 11.29 -2.29 -6.81
N THR A 46 10.29 -1.45 -6.63
CA THR A 46 10.11 -0.69 -5.40
C THR A 46 8.75 -0.98 -4.80
N ARG A 47 8.72 -0.96 -3.47
CA ARG A 47 7.49 -1.12 -2.70
C ARG A 47 7.42 0.01 -1.71
N THR A 48 6.33 0.76 -1.76
CA THR A 48 6.07 1.86 -0.85
C THR A 48 4.82 1.58 -0.04
N LEU A 49 4.91 1.77 1.26
CA LEU A 49 3.76 1.76 2.17
C LEU A 49 3.59 3.15 2.75
N ILE A 50 2.37 3.68 2.66
CA ILE A 50 1.97 4.98 3.23
C ILE A 50 0.90 4.72 4.29
N THR A 51 1.12 5.23 5.49
CA THR A 51 0.13 5.33 6.57
C THR A 51 -0.17 6.81 6.83
N ASP A 52 -1.00 7.11 7.83
CA ASP A 52 -1.29 8.50 8.18
C ASP A 52 -0.05 9.26 8.66
N ASP A 53 0.83 8.57 9.40
CA ASP A 53 1.98 9.19 10.07
C ASP A 53 3.32 8.89 9.37
N TRP A 54 3.38 7.88 8.49
CA TRP A 54 4.66 7.38 7.96
C TRP A 54 4.60 6.97 6.50
N ARG A 55 5.71 7.22 5.81
CA ARG A 55 6.01 6.59 4.51
C ARG A 55 7.29 5.77 4.61
N ILE A 56 7.24 4.56 4.09
CA ILE A 56 8.43 3.73 3.87
C ILE A 56 8.50 3.30 2.41
N THR A 57 9.66 3.42 1.79
CA THR A 57 9.94 2.88 0.45
C THR A 57 11.14 1.95 0.54
N ILE A 58 11.02 0.74 -0.02
CA ILE A 58 12.11 -0.23 -0.09
C ILE A 58 12.52 -0.37 -1.55
N PHE A 59 13.81 -0.12 -1.80
CA PHE A 59 14.49 -0.39 -3.05
C PHE A 59 15.32 -1.67 -2.91
N ARG A 60 16.02 -2.08 -3.97
CA ARG A 60 16.84 -3.30 -3.95
C ARG A 60 17.95 -3.27 -2.90
N ASN A 61 18.61 -2.11 -2.73
CA ASN A 61 19.84 -1.98 -1.93
C ASN A 61 19.76 -0.92 -0.82
N TYR A 62 18.69 -0.12 -0.78
CA TYR A 62 18.51 0.98 0.16
C TYR A 62 17.03 1.19 0.41
N GLY A 63 16.70 2.13 1.29
CA GLY A 63 15.34 2.48 1.58
C GLY A 63 15.19 3.93 1.98
N GLU A 64 13.94 4.31 2.14
CA GLU A 64 13.54 5.61 2.63
C GLU A 64 12.50 5.45 3.73
N LEU A 65 12.61 6.28 4.76
CA LEU A 65 11.65 6.34 5.85
C LEU A 65 11.38 7.81 6.18
N TYR A 66 10.13 8.23 6.09
CA TYR A 66 9.72 9.60 6.38
C TYR A 66 8.58 9.61 7.40
N ASN A 67 8.69 10.50 8.39
CA ASN A 67 7.63 10.78 9.35
C ASN A 67 6.76 11.90 8.78
N LEU A 68 5.60 11.57 8.23
CA LEU A 68 4.69 12.52 7.57
C LEU A 68 4.04 13.50 8.54
N LYS A 69 3.98 13.15 9.83
CA LYS A 69 3.42 14.00 10.87
C LYS A 69 4.34 15.16 11.23
N ASP A 70 5.64 14.86 11.35
CA ASP A 70 6.65 15.86 11.74
C ASP A 70 7.35 16.48 10.52
N ASP A 71 7.34 15.79 9.38
CA ASP A 71 7.98 16.19 8.12
C ASP A 71 7.06 15.90 6.91
N PRO A 72 5.98 16.69 6.76
CA PRO A 72 4.99 16.49 5.69
C PRO A 72 5.55 16.73 4.29
N ASP A 73 6.64 17.50 4.18
CA ASP A 73 7.35 17.76 2.93
C ASP A 73 8.42 16.69 2.64
N GLU A 74 8.58 15.69 3.52
CA GLU A 74 9.44 14.52 3.34
C GLU A 74 10.90 14.86 3.06
N MET A 75 11.42 15.89 3.73
CA MET A 75 12.75 16.43 3.48
C MET A 75 13.86 15.66 4.21
N ASN A 76 13.52 14.85 5.21
CA ASN A 76 14.45 14.17 6.10
C ASN A 76 14.26 12.66 6.02
N ASN A 77 15.13 11.99 5.26
CA ASN A 77 15.14 10.52 5.23
C ASN A 77 15.72 9.95 6.53
N LEU A 78 14.90 9.23 7.28
CA LEU A 78 15.20 8.61 8.58
C LEU A 78 15.65 7.15 8.46
N TRP A 79 15.83 6.60 7.25
CA TRP A 79 16.11 5.18 7.02
C TRP A 79 17.29 4.63 7.82
N ASP A 80 18.39 5.38 7.87
CA ASP A 80 19.62 5.02 8.56
C ASP A 80 19.67 5.51 10.02
N ASN A 81 18.62 6.19 10.49
CA ASN A 81 18.56 6.69 11.86
C ASN A 81 18.14 5.58 12.84
N ILE A 82 19.09 5.17 13.69
CA ILE A 82 18.93 4.09 14.68
C ILE A 82 17.76 4.36 15.65
N SER A 83 17.44 5.63 15.93
CA SER A 83 16.36 6.01 16.84
C SER A 83 14.97 5.56 16.35
N PHE A 84 14.82 5.31 15.05
CA PHE A 84 13.57 4.91 14.41
C PHE A 84 13.58 3.45 13.96
N MET A 85 14.49 2.62 14.48
CA MET A 85 14.61 1.22 14.08
C MET A 85 13.33 0.42 14.34
N GLU A 86 12.69 0.60 15.49
CA GLU A 86 11.44 -0.10 15.83
C GLU A 86 10.30 0.25 14.88
N VAL A 87 10.13 1.54 14.57
CA VAL A 87 9.14 2.03 13.59
C VAL A 87 9.44 1.45 12.21
N LYS A 88 10.71 1.43 11.80
CA LYS A 88 11.12 0.85 10.52
C LYS A 88 10.75 -0.63 10.44
N GLU A 89 11.07 -1.41 11.47
CA GLU A 89 10.74 -2.84 11.53
C GLU A 89 9.23 -3.10 11.45
N GLU A 90 8.43 -2.33 12.19
CA GLU A 90 6.97 -2.43 12.15
C GLU A 90 6.42 -2.15 10.74
N LEU A 91 6.89 -1.07 10.12
CA LEU A 91 6.42 -0.68 8.78
C LEU A 91 6.87 -1.66 7.70
N ILE A 92 8.09 -2.19 7.77
CA ILE A 92 8.55 -3.27 6.87
C ILE A 92 7.63 -4.49 7.01
N PHE A 93 7.32 -4.89 8.24
CA PHE A 93 6.45 -6.03 8.48
C PHE A 93 5.02 -5.80 7.98
N LYS A 94 4.48 -4.59 8.17
CA LYS A 94 3.18 -4.20 7.63
C LYS A 94 3.18 -4.19 6.10
N LEU A 95 4.25 -3.69 5.47
CA LEU A 95 4.46 -3.70 4.03
C LEU A 95 4.45 -5.12 3.49
N LEU A 96 5.23 -6.02 4.08
CA LEU A 96 5.29 -7.43 3.68
C LEU A 96 3.92 -8.12 3.78
N ARG A 97 3.20 -7.92 4.89
CA ARG A 97 1.83 -8.44 5.05
C ARG A 97 0.89 -7.92 3.97
N LYS A 98 0.97 -6.62 3.64
CA LYS A 98 0.19 -6.01 2.56
C LYS A 98 0.55 -6.63 1.21
N CYS A 99 1.83 -6.81 0.89
CA CYS A 99 2.26 -7.45 -0.35
C CYS A 99 1.73 -8.89 -0.47
N ILE A 100 1.80 -9.69 0.59
CA ILE A 100 1.27 -11.07 0.60
C ILE A 100 -0.24 -11.06 0.34
N ASN A 101 -0.98 -10.19 1.02
CA ASN A 101 -2.42 -10.06 0.82
C ASN A 101 -2.80 -9.50 -0.56
N ASN A 102 -1.88 -8.77 -1.21
CA ASN A 102 -2.07 -8.23 -2.56
C ASN A 102 -1.76 -9.24 -3.67
N GLN A 103 -1.23 -10.42 -3.35
CA GLN A 103 -1.01 -11.45 -4.36
C GLN A 103 -2.37 -11.91 -4.93
N GLN A 104 -2.47 -11.96 -6.25
CA GLN A 104 -3.69 -12.40 -6.92
C GLN A 104 -4.05 -13.81 -6.45
N LYS A 105 -5.30 -13.97 -6.01
CA LYS A 105 -5.85 -15.31 -5.82
C LYS A 105 -5.91 -15.99 -7.19
N PRO A 106 -5.52 -17.27 -7.29
CA PRO A 106 -5.57 -17.99 -8.56
C PRO A 106 -6.99 -17.91 -9.12
N ILE A 107 -7.09 -17.45 -10.37
CA ILE A 107 -8.35 -17.46 -11.10
C ILE A 107 -8.68 -18.93 -11.38
N ILE A 108 -9.66 -19.47 -10.66
CA ILE A 108 -10.24 -20.77 -11.00
C ILE A 108 -10.95 -20.57 -12.33
N ARG A 109 -10.35 -21.08 -13.42
CA ARG A 109 -11.03 -21.15 -14.70
C ARG A 109 -11.98 -22.33 -14.61
N ASP A 110 -13.26 -22.07 -14.39
CA ASP A 110 -14.33 -23.03 -14.63
C ASP A 110 -14.45 -23.23 -16.16
N CYS A 111 -13.44 -23.89 -16.75
CA CYS A 111 -13.59 -24.52 -18.05
C CYS A 111 -14.35 -25.84 -17.83
N GLY A 112 -15.63 -25.71 -17.50
CA GLY A 112 -16.57 -26.84 -17.54
C GLY A 112 -16.86 -27.18 -18.99
N TYR A 113 -16.41 -28.37 -19.42
CA TYR A 113 -17.10 -29.18 -20.43
C TYR A 113 -17.99 -30.18 -19.69
#